data_AF-A0A7R9W0X0-F1
#
_entry.id   AF-A0A7R9W0X0-F1
#
_cell.length_a   1.000
_cell.length_b   1.000
_cell.length_c   1.000
_cell.angle_alpha   90.00
_cell.angle_beta   90.00
_cell.angle_gamma   90.00
#
_symmetry.space_group_name_H-M   'P 1'
#
loop_
_entity.id
_entity.type
_entity.pdbx_description
1 polymer ?
#
loop_
_entity_poly.entity_id
_entity_poly.type
_entity_poly.pdbx_seq_one_letter_code
_entity_poly.pdbx_strand_id
1 'polypeptide(L)'
;AAAVASHGGRRAGGTATGGARSAAVLGASNGGGDLPSRPSTENSLDEVVFTPIVPKAGQSAPALRGLSLRSVRKLRRRIEELCASGLFANDTVINGEKFKGTRSIASLTTAQLVYDWVKDPKVTGNRRLIDCPDIIDPNDVGPPTYFISHAWKSTVSKLFDTVEGFLASAAEDTRVWIDCIAVNQHTDTARDQNEADVAAFTDVMMACPGGMIDVIDVE
;
A
#
# COMPACT_ATOMS: atom_id res chain seq x y z
N ALA A 1 23.79 38.92 -20.43
CA ALA A 1 23.92 38.81 -21.90
C ALA A 1 23.27 37.50 -22.31
N ALA A 2 21.99 37.55 -22.71
CA ALA A 2 21.51 37.36 -24.10
C ALA A 2 21.62 35.88 -24.55
N ALA A 3 20.58 35.20 -25.01
CA ALA A 3 19.56 35.67 -25.96
C ALA A 3 18.20 34.97 -25.82
N VAL A 4 17.21 35.70 -26.32
CA VAL A 4 15.80 35.39 -26.55
C VAL A 4 15.63 34.78 -27.94
N ALA A 5 14.71 33.82 -28.12
CA ALA A 5 13.91 33.73 -29.34
C ALA A 5 12.59 32.98 -29.08
N SER A 6 11.52 33.54 -29.62
CA SER A 6 10.12 33.14 -29.52
C SER A 6 9.55 32.92 -30.93
N HIS A 7 8.26 32.57 -31.00
CA HIS A 7 7.36 32.39 -32.17
C HIS A 7 7.23 30.94 -32.65
N GLY A 8 6.04 30.39 -32.94
CA GLY A 8 4.68 30.92 -32.99
C GLY A 8 3.84 30.16 -34.05
N GLY A 9 2.53 30.02 -33.84
CA GLY A 9 1.51 29.66 -34.86
C GLY A 9 0.79 28.33 -34.61
N ARG A 10 -0.48 28.30 -34.14
CA ARG A 10 -1.78 28.35 -34.89
C ARG A 10 -1.90 27.23 -35.96
N ARG A 11 -2.99 26.44 -36.08
CA ARG A 11 -4.42 26.81 -36.15
C ARG A 11 -5.32 25.56 -36.29
N ALA A 12 -6.61 25.72 -35.94
CA ALA A 12 -7.85 25.07 -36.44
C ALA A 12 -8.00 23.54 -36.29
N GLY A 13 -9.16 22.94 -36.00
CA GLY A 13 -10.57 23.35 -36.13
C GLY A 13 -11.31 22.19 -36.79
N GLY A 14 -12.43 21.71 -36.23
CA GLY A 14 -13.20 20.62 -36.84
C GLY A 14 -14.35 20.09 -35.99
N THR A 15 -15.56 20.60 -36.25
CA THR A 15 -16.87 20.15 -35.76
C THR A 15 -17.54 19.20 -36.77
N ALA A 16 -18.23 18.15 -36.30
CA ALA A 16 -19.38 17.48 -36.94
C ALA A 16 -19.99 16.50 -35.91
N THR A 17 -21.25 16.53 -35.44
CA THR A 17 -22.61 16.45 -36.01
C THR A 17 -22.99 15.13 -36.70
N GLY A 18 -24.10 14.53 -36.23
CA GLY A 18 -24.89 13.50 -36.92
C GLY A 18 -24.66 12.08 -36.36
N GLY A 19 -25.65 11.23 -36.12
CA GLY A 19 -27.05 11.22 -36.53
C GLY A 19 -27.73 9.97 -35.96
N ALA A 20 -29.05 9.99 -35.97
CA ALA A 20 -29.93 9.07 -35.26
C ALA A 20 -30.32 7.81 -36.07
N ARG A 21 -30.86 6.82 -35.33
CA ARG A 21 -31.89 5.83 -35.73
C ARG A 21 -31.58 4.85 -36.88
N SER A 22 -31.69 3.55 -36.60
CA SER A 22 -32.81 2.76 -37.12
C SER A 22 -32.95 1.40 -36.45
N ALA A 23 -34.19 0.91 -36.43
CA ALA A 23 -34.67 -0.32 -35.85
C ALA A 23 -34.62 -1.49 -36.86
N ALA A 24 -34.63 -2.73 -36.36
CA ALA A 24 -35.24 -3.85 -37.05
C ALA A 24 -35.79 -4.87 -36.05
N VAL A 25 -37.12 -4.99 -36.08
CA VAL A 25 -37.95 -6.07 -35.55
C VAL A 25 -37.83 -7.29 -36.47
N LEU A 26 -37.76 -8.49 -35.90
CA LEU A 26 -38.18 -9.82 -36.41
C LEU A 26 -37.94 -10.75 -35.20
N GLY A 27 -38.78 -11.68 -34.76
CA GLY A 27 -39.93 -12.38 -35.30
C GLY A 27 -39.99 -13.69 -34.49
N ALA A 28 -41.19 -14.08 -34.06
CA ALA A 28 -41.47 -15.15 -33.10
C ALA A 28 -41.02 -16.57 -33.51
N SER A 29 -40.88 -17.49 -32.54
CA SER A 29 -41.66 -18.75 -32.50
C SER A 29 -41.30 -19.67 -31.32
N ASN A 30 -42.34 -20.37 -30.85
CA ASN A 30 -42.41 -21.36 -29.77
C ASN A 30 -41.35 -22.46 -29.75
N GLY A 31 -41.01 -22.90 -28.53
CA GLY A 31 -40.40 -24.19 -28.25
C GLY A 31 -40.51 -24.52 -26.77
N GLY A 32 -41.59 -25.18 -26.37
CA GLY A 32 -41.72 -25.79 -25.05
C GLY A 32 -40.74 -26.94 -24.90
N GLY A 33 -39.99 -26.93 -23.81
CA GLY A 33 -39.12 -28.02 -23.38
C GLY A 33 -38.97 -27.95 -21.86
N ASP A 34 -39.36 -29.03 -21.20
CA ASP A 34 -39.27 -29.24 -19.76
C ASP A 34 -37.86 -28.90 -19.22
N LEU A 35 -37.80 -27.93 -18.32
CA LEU A 35 -36.62 -27.67 -17.51
C LEU A 35 -36.68 -28.58 -16.27
N PRO A 36 -35.64 -29.38 -15.98
CA PRO A 36 -35.57 -30.13 -14.74
C PRO A 36 -35.46 -29.16 -13.55
N SER A 37 -36.26 -29.41 -12.52
CA SER A 37 -36.31 -28.68 -11.27
C SER A 37 -34.91 -28.43 -10.69
N ARG A 38 -34.57 -27.16 -10.46
CA ARG A 38 -33.39 -26.76 -9.69
C ARG A 38 -33.50 -27.32 -8.26
N PRO A 39 -32.47 -27.97 -7.71
CA PRO A 39 -32.42 -28.25 -6.28
C PRO A 39 -32.31 -26.93 -5.53
N SER A 40 -33.21 -26.72 -4.58
CA SER A 40 -33.15 -25.63 -3.60
C SER A 40 -31.95 -25.87 -2.68
N THR A 41 -30.80 -25.28 -2.98
CA THR A 41 -29.75 -25.10 -1.98
C THR A 41 -30.08 -23.86 -1.17
N GLU A 42 -30.70 -24.08 -0.02
CA GLU A 42 -30.63 -23.14 1.10
C GLU A 42 -29.16 -23.01 1.48
N ASN A 43 -28.49 -21.98 0.95
CA ASN A 43 -27.22 -21.52 1.48
C ASN A 43 -27.53 -20.90 2.85
N SER A 44 -27.45 -21.74 3.89
CA SER A 44 -27.11 -21.28 5.24
C SER A 44 -25.85 -20.44 5.09
N LEU A 45 -25.98 -19.12 5.22
CA LEU A 45 -24.85 -18.25 5.46
C LEU A 45 -24.39 -18.57 6.87
N ASP A 46 -23.55 -19.61 6.98
CA ASP A 46 -22.83 -19.89 8.20
C ASP A 46 -22.08 -18.61 8.56
N GLU A 47 -22.52 -18.02 9.66
CA GLU A 47 -21.95 -16.84 10.27
C GLU A 47 -20.44 -17.10 10.42
N VAL A 48 -19.60 -16.42 9.63
CA VAL A 48 -18.15 -16.52 9.75
C VAL A 48 -17.78 -15.88 11.07
N VAL A 49 -17.78 -16.68 12.14
CA VAL A 49 -17.36 -16.27 13.46
C VAL A 49 -15.86 -16.00 13.38
N PHE A 50 -15.49 -14.72 13.27
CA PHE A 50 -14.13 -14.27 13.45
C PHE A 50 -13.70 -14.58 14.88
N THR A 51 -12.94 -15.67 15.04
CA THR A 51 -12.30 -15.96 16.33
C THR A 51 -11.20 -14.92 16.55
N PRO A 52 -11.14 -14.27 17.74
CA PRO A 52 -10.05 -13.38 18.06
C PRO A 52 -8.71 -14.12 17.97
N ILE A 53 -7.78 -13.58 17.20
CA ILE A 53 -6.42 -14.14 17.11
C ILE A 53 -5.74 -13.90 18.45
N VAL A 54 -5.67 -14.94 19.28
CA VAL A 54 -4.85 -14.92 20.48
C VAL A 54 -3.39 -15.08 20.03
N PRO A 55 -2.48 -14.15 20.39
CA PRO A 55 -1.06 -14.32 20.12
C PRO A 55 -0.59 -15.69 20.60
N LYS A 56 0.00 -16.50 19.71
CA LYS A 56 0.58 -17.78 20.14
C LYS A 56 1.66 -17.49 21.17
N ALA A 57 1.68 -18.25 22.25
CA ALA A 57 2.73 -18.14 23.26
C ALA A 57 4.11 -18.25 22.58
N GLY A 58 4.95 -17.22 22.74
CA GLY A 58 6.27 -17.14 22.11
C GLY A 58 6.38 -16.29 20.83
N GLN A 59 5.31 -15.62 20.38
CA GLN A 59 5.45 -14.65 19.28
C GLN A 59 6.37 -13.49 19.67
N SER A 60 7.35 -13.22 18.82
CA SER A 60 8.29 -12.13 19.01
C SER A 60 7.55 -10.78 18.98
N ALA A 61 8.01 -9.81 19.78
CA ALA A 61 7.41 -8.47 19.81
C ALA A 61 7.22 -7.82 18.42
N PRO A 62 8.13 -8.00 17.43
CA PRO A 62 7.96 -7.46 16.08
C PRO A 62 6.82 -8.12 15.29
N ALA A 63 6.51 -9.39 15.58
CA ALA A 63 5.39 -10.11 14.95
C ALA A 63 4.01 -9.53 15.33
N LEU A 64 3.95 -8.66 16.34
CA LEU A 64 2.72 -8.01 16.82
C LEU A 64 2.62 -6.54 16.38
N ARG A 65 3.43 -6.12 15.41
CA ARG A 65 3.54 -4.72 14.94
C ARG A 65 2.93 -4.53 13.54
N GLY A 66 1.67 -4.93 13.39
CA GLY A 66 0.85 -4.59 12.23
C GLY A 66 0.17 -3.22 12.39
N LEU A 67 0.08 -2.49 11.28
CA LEU A 67 -0.57 -1.18 11.18
C LEU A 67 -1.98 -1.33 10.60
N SER A 68 -2.98 -0.71 11.22
CA SER A 68 -4.37 -0.72 10.71
C SER A 68 -4.49 -0.03 9.34
N LEU A 69 -5.43 -0.46 8.50
CA LEU A 69 -5.72 0.18 7.20
C LEU A 69 -6.04 1.66 7.35
N ARG A 70 -6.78 2.03 8.40
CA ARG A 70 -7.02 3.44 8.74
C ARG A 70 -5.71 4.21 8.88
N SER A 71 -4.73 3.67 9.62
CA SER A 71 -3.44 4.33 9.79
C SER A 71 -2.55 4.24 8.56
N VAL A 72 -2.62 3.19 7.74
CA VAL A 72 -1.95 3.12 6.42
C VAL A 72 -2.39 4.32 5.57
N ARG A 73 -3.69 4.62 5.51
CA ARG A 73 -4.22 5.77 4.76
C ARG A 73 -3.80 7.12 5.34
N LYS A 74 -3.74 7.24 6.67
CA LYS A 74 -3.21 8.46 7.33
C LYS A 74 -1.73 8.66 7.00
N LEU A 75 -0.94 7.58 7.06
CA LEU A 75 0.49 7.61 6.76
C LEU A 75 0.74 7.96 5.29
N ARG A 76 -0.04 7.41 4.36
CA ARG A 76 -0.01 7.79 2.94
C ARG A 76 -0.18 9.29 2.75
N ARG A 77 -1.25 9.88 3.31
CA ARG A 77 -1.49 11.33 3.22
C ARG A 77 -0.35 12.13 3.82
N ARG A 78 0.20 11.67 4.96
CA ARG A 78 1.35 12.32 5.57
C ARG A 78 2.57 12.33 4.64
N ILE A 79 2.86 11.21 3.98
CA ILE A 79 3.97 11.12 3.03
C ILE A 79 3.73 12.02 1.80
N GLU A 80 2.49 12.11 1.32
CA GLU A 80 2.11 13.04 0.25
C GLU A 80 2.38 14.51 0.63
N GLU A 81 2.03 14.91 1.87
CA GLU A 81 2.34 16.25 2.39
C GLU A 81 3.86 16.51 2.47
N LEU A 82 4.64 15.51 2.91
CA LEU A 82 6.10 15.62 2.98
C LEU A 82 6.72 15.77 1.59
N CYS A 83 6.24 15.00 0.60
CA CYS A 83 6.59 15.17 -0.81
C CYS A 83 6.27 16.59 -1.30
N ALA A 84 5.07 17.09 -1.03
CA ALA A 84 4.65 18.43 -1.45
C ALA A 84 5.50 19.54 -0.82
N SER A 85 5.87 19.39 0.47
CA SER A 85 6.77 20.32 1.17
C SER A 85 8.18 20.36 0.59
N GLY A 86 8.57 19.33 -0.17
CA GLY A 86 9.88 19.20 -0.79
C GLY A 86 10.92 18.49 0.08
N LEU A 87 10.49 17.72 1.10
CA LEU A 87 11.41 16.94 1.94
C LEU A 87 12.32 16.04 1.08
N PHE A 88 11.75 15.43 0.03
CA PHE A 88 12.44 14.50 -0.87
C PHE A 88 12.92 15.15 -2.18
N ALA A 89 12.96 16.48 -2.27
CA ALA A 89 13.16 17.18 -3.55
C ALA A 89 14.60 17.12 -4.09
N ASN A 90 15.58 16.70 -3.28
CA ASN A 90 16.98 16.66 -3.66
C ASN A 90 17.39 15.24 -4.10
N ASP A 91 18.30 15.15 -5.08
CA ASP A 91 18.94 13.88 -5.43
C ASP A 91 19.68 13.34 -4.19
N THR A 92 19.56 12.04 -3.93
CA THR A 92 20.21 11.35 -2.80
C THR A 92 21.01 10.15 -3.29
N VAL A 93 21.99 9.70 -2.51
CA VAL A 93 22.77 8.49 -2.79
C VAL A 93 22.56 7.51 -1.66
N ILE A 94 21.91 6.39 -1.95
CA ILE A 94 21.58 5.35 -0.98
C ILE A 94 22.37 4.09 -1.37
N ASN A 95 23.22 3.60 -0.47
CA ASN A 95 24.05 2.42 -0.69
C ASN A 95 24.86 2.45 -2.01
N GLY A 96 25.34 3.63 -2.40
CA GLY A 96 26.13 3.83 -3.63
C GLY A 96 25.30 4.01 -4.90
N GLU A 97 23.98 3.91 -4.83
CA GLU A 97 23.07 4.13 -5.95
C GLU A 97 22.45 5.53 -5.89
N LYS A 98 22.33 6.20 -7.05
CA LYS A 98 21.78 7.54 -7.15
C LYS A 98 20.26 7.48 -7.35
N PHE A 99 19.53 8.12 -6.46
CA PHE A 99 18.09 8.31 -6.55
C PHE A 99 17.75 9.76 -6.90
N LYS A 100 16.77 9.94 -7.78
CA LYS A 100 16.31 11.26 -8.19
C LYS A 100 15.40 11.87 -7.14
N GLY A 101 15.64 13.15 -6.84
CA GLY A 101 14.76 13.92 -5.98
C GLY A 101 13.36 14.01 -6.58
N THR A 102 12.34 14.00 -5.72
CA THR A 102 10.93 14.02 -6.11
C THR A 102 10.09 14.88 -5.17
N ARG A 103 9.01 15.44 -5.72
CA ARG A 103 7.92 16.09 -4.96
C ARG A 103 6.60 15.32 -5.05
N SER A 104 6.64 14.11 -5.60
CA SER A 104 5.48 13.24 -5.82
C SER A 104 5.70 11.88 -5.16
N ILE A 105 4.70 11.41 -4.42
CA ILE A 105 4.68 10.05 -3.86
C ILE A 105 4.75 8.98 -4.96
N ALA A 106 4.29 9.31 -6.18
CA ALA A 106 4.31 8.41 -7.32
C ALA A 106 5.71 8.08 -7.84
N SER A 107 6.71 8.88 -7.47
CA SER A 107 8.11 8.65 -7.85
C SER A 107 9.03 8.45 -6.65
N LEU A 108 8.49 8.49 -5.43
CA LEU A 108 9.24 8.23 -4.20
C LEU A 108 9.33 6.72 -4.00
N THR A 109 10.54 6.16 -3.90
CA THR A 109 10.72 4.75 -3.56
C THR A 109 10.65 4.51 -2.05
N THR A 110 10.36 3.28 -1.61
CA THR A 110 10.41 2.95 -0.18
C THR A 110 11.83 3.04 0.40
N ALA A 111 12.86 2.83 -0.42
CA ALA A 111 14.25 3.13 -0.05
C ALA A 111 14.45 4.62 0.27
N GLN A 112 14.03 5.53 -0.62
CA GLN A 112 14.12 6.98 -0.36
C GLN A 112 13.33 7.38 0.88
N LEU A 113 12.09 6.87 1.02
CA LEU A 113 11.28 7.11 2.22
C LEU A 113 12.03 6.71 3.50
N VAL A 114 12.68 5.55 3.51
CA VAL A 114 13.39 5.08 4.69
C VAL A 114 14.63 5.91 4.98
N TYR A 115 15.50 6.11 3.99
CA TYR A 115 16.79 6.76 4.22
C TYR A 115 16.68 8.27 4.42
N ASP A 116 15.74 8.94 3.75
CA ASP A 116 15.60 10.39 3.82
C ASP A 116 14.65 10.84 4.95
N TRP A 117 13.78 9.95 5.48
CA TRP A 117 12.81 10.32 6.51
C TRP A 117 12.75 9.36 7.70
N VAL A 118 12.52 8.06 7.51
CA VAL A 118 12.35 7.12 8.64
C VAL A 118 13.62 7.01 9.48
N LYS A 119 14.78 7.02 8.84
CA LYS A 119 16.10 6.97 9.50
C LYS A 119 16.53 8.30 10.11
N ASP A 120 15.80 9.40 9.94
CA ASP A 120 16.14 10.65 10.62
C ASP A 120 15.83 10.51 12.14
N PRO A 121 16.83 10.64 13.04
CA PRO A 121 16.60 10.57 14.49
C PRO A 121 15.60 11.62 15.00
N LYS A 122 15.42 12.75 14.29
CA LYS A 122 14.39 13.75 14.63
C LYS A 122 12.97 13.26 14.39
N VAL A 123 12.80 12.27 13.51
CA VAL A 123 11.51 11.70 13.15
C VAL A 123 11.18 10.53 14.06
N THR A 124 12.09 9.57 14.20
CA THR A 124 11.80 8.30 14.89
C THR A 124 12.50 8.15 16.24
N GLY A 125 13.49 8.99 16.55
CA GLY A 125 14.30 8.83 17.77
C GLY A 125 15.01 7.48 17.83
N ASN A 126 15.45 6.96 16.68
CA ASN A 126 16.10 5.65 16.52
C ASN A 126 15.18 4.44 16.83
N ARG A 127 13.86 4.62 16.75
CA ARG A 127 12.86 3.56 16.92
C ARG A 127 12.29 3.11 15.58
N ARG A 128 11.46 2.06 15.61
CA ARG A 128 10.57 1.70 14.50
C ARG A 128 9.62 2.86 14.22
N LEU A 129 9.27 3.10 12.95
CA LEU A 129 8.28 4.12 12.61
C LEU A 129 6.95 3.84 13.32
N ILE A 130 6.56 2.55 13.40
CA ILE A 130 5.33 2.12 14.06
C ILE A 130 5.26 2.41 15.56
N ASP A 131 6.41 2.59 16.23
CA ASP A 131 6.49 2.88 17.66
C ASP A 131 6.51 4.40 17.95
N CYS A 132 6.25 5.26 16.95
CA CYS A 132 6.30 6.72 17.05
C CYS A 132 4.89 7.33 17.20
N PRO A 133 4.44 7.68 18.42
CA PRO A 133 3.05 8.09 18.69
C PRO A 133 2.64 9.41 18.02
N ASP A 134 3.61 10.27 17.69
CA ASP A 134 3.37 11.53 16.98
C ASP A 134 3.06 11.32 15.48
N ILE A 135 3.31 10.11 14.97
CA ILE A 135 3.12 9.73 13.56
C ILE A 135 2.03 8.66 13.44
N ILE A 136 2.05 7.65 14.32
CA ILE A 136 1.15 6.50 14.31
C ILE A 136 0.42 6.42 15.65
N ASP A 137 -0.91 6.39 15.59
CA ASP A 137 -1.76 6.20 16.77
C ASP A 137 -1.52 4.81 17.38
N PRO A 138 -1.15 4.69 18.67
CA PRO A 138 -0.93 3.39 19.30
C PRO A 138 -2.13 2.43 19.22
N ASN A 139 -3.36 2.95 19.12
CA ASN A 139 -4.57 2.13 18.96
C ASN A 139 -4.68 1.48 17.57
N ASP A 140 -3.93 1.99 16.59
CA ASP A 140 -3.85 1.45 15.24
C ASP A 140 -2.77 0.36 15.09
N VAL A 141 -2.06 0.01 16.17
CA VAL A 141 -1.00 -1.01 16.18
C VAL A 141 -1.47 -2.30 16.85
N GLY A 142 -1.16 -3.45 16.26
CA GLY A 142 -1.51 -4.75 16.84
C GLY A 142 -1.14 -5.95 15.96
N PRO A 143 -1.60 -7.16 16.28
CA PRO A 143 -1.30 -8.35 15.49
C PRO A 143 -1.71 -8.18 14.01
N PRO A 144 -0.81 -8.43 13.05
CA PRO A 144 -1.12 -8.29 11.63
C PRO A 144 -2.00 -9.43 11.11
N THR A 145 -2.89 -9.09 10.18
CA THR A 145 -3.66 -10.06 9.39
C THR A 145 -2.87 -10.48 8.15
N TYR A 146 -2.17 -9.55 7.52
CA TYR A 146 -1.40 -9.77 6.29
C TYR A 146 0.05 -9.33 6.45
N PHE A 147 0.95 -10.10 5.84
CA PHE A 147 2.34 -9.72 5.63
C PHE A 147 2.48 -9.06 4.25
N ILE A 148 3.12 -7.90 4.16
CA ILE A 148 3.32 -7.19 2.90
C ILE A 148 4.76 -7.38 2.43
N SER A 149 4.91 -8.05 1.31
CA SER A 149 6.17 -8.29 0.61
C SER A 149 6.32 -7.26 -0.51
N HIS A 150 7.43 -6.54 -0.55
CA HIS A 150 7.65 -5.50 -1.57
C HIS A 150 9.15 -5.30 -1.85
N ALA A 151 9.47 -4.75 -3.01
CA ALA A 151 10.84 -4.36 -3.35
C ALA A 151 11.15 -2.94 -2.85
N TRP A 152 12.35 -2.74 -2.28
CA TRP A 152 12.84 -1.42 -1.81
C TRP A 152 12.87 -0.32 -2.90
N LYS A 153 12.97 -0.73 -4.17
CA LYS A 153 12.93 0.19 -5.32
C LYS A 153 11.52 0.47 -5.82
N SER A 154 10.51 -0.24 -5.33
CA SER A 154 9.13 0.04 -5.70
C SER A 154 8.67 1.37 -5.12
N THR A 155 7.76 2.03 -5.83
CA THR A 155 7.24 3.32 -5.40
C THR A 155 6.33 3.16 -4.17
N VAL A 156 6.36 4.15 -3.28
CA VAL A 156 5.49 4.21 -2.11
C VAL A 156 4.01 4.22 -2.53
N SER A 157 3.70 4.91 -3.64
CA SER A 157 2.33 4.91 -4.19
C SER A 157 1.86 3.51 -4.56
N LYS A 158 2.69 2.72 -5.26
CA LYS A 158 2.37 1.36 -5.68
C LYS A 158 2.14 0.43 -4.50
N LEU A 159 2.97 0.55 -3.46
CA LEU A 159 2.80 -0.16 -2.19
C LEU A 159 1.40 0.10 -1.61
N PHE A 160 1.04 1.36 -1.40
CA PHE A 160 -0.25 1.68 -0.81
C PHE A 160 -1.43 1.36 -1.73
N ASP A 161 -1.34 1.64 -3.03
CA ASP A 161 -2.39 1.30 -3.99
C ASP A 161 -2.67 -0.20 -4.04
N THR A 162 -1.63 -1.03 -3.98
CA THR A 162 -1.77 -2.49 -3.98
C THR A 162 -2.44 -2.99 -2.69
N VAL A 163 -1.97 -2.51 -1.54
CA VAL A 163 -2.54 -2.87 -0.22
C VAL A 163 -3.99 -2.43 -0.12
N GLU A 164 -4.29 -1.17 -0.44
CA GLU A 164 -5.64 -0.61 -0.36
C GLU A 164 -6.58 -1.23 -1.40
N GLY A 165 -6.10 -1.53 -2.60
CA GLY A 165 -6.88 -2.20 -3.64
C GLY A 165 -7.21 -3.65 -3.29
N PHE A 166 -6.23 -4.41 -2.80
CA PHE A 166 -6.45 -5.80 -2.37
C PHE A 166 -7.39 -5.86 -1.16
N LEU A 167 -7.29 -4.90 -0.25
CA LEU A 167 -8.08 -4.83 0.98
C LEU A 167 -9.24 -3.82 0.91
N ALA A 168 -9.74 -3.52 -0.30
CA ALA A 168 -10.75 -2.48 -0.51
C ALA A 168 -12.06 -2.74 0.25
N SER A 169 -12.41 -4.01 0.46
CA SER A 169 -13.61 -4.44 1.19
C SER A 169 -13.31 -4.89 2.64
N ALA A 170 -12.07 -4.78 3.11
CA ALA A 170 -11.69 -5.18 4.45
C ALA A 170 -12.09 -4.11 5.48
N ALA A 171 -12.22 -4.50 6.75
CA ALA A 171 -12.53 -3.56 7.82
C ALA A 171 -11.34 -2.61 8.08
N GLU A 172 -11.62 -1.38 8.51
CA GLU A 172 -10.60 -0.34 8.79
C GLU A 172 -9.54 -0.75 9.82
N ASP A 173 -9.89 -1.67 10.71
CA ASP A 173 -9.04 -2.22 11.75
C ASP A 173 -8.27 -3.47 11.31
N THR A 174 -8.43 -3.92 10.06
CA THR A 174 -7.55 -4.91 9.43
C THR A 174 -6.12 -4.39 9.48
N ARG A 175 -5.18 -5.21 9.95
CA ARG A 175 -3.79 -4.79 10.15
C ARG A 175 -2.86 -5.45 9.15
N VAL A 176 -1.89 -4.69 8.66
CA VAL A 176 -0.86 -5.16 7.74
C VAL A 176 0.52 -4.93 8.32
N TRP A 177 1.43 -5.86 8.11
CA TRP A 177 2.83 -5.73 8.51
C TRP A 177 3.66 -5.32 7.30
N ILE A 178 4.35 -4.18 7.39
CA ILE A 178 5.20 -3.62 6.33
C ILE A 178 6.56 -3.35 6.95
N ASP A 179 7.61 -3.98 6.45
CA ASP A 179 8.97 -3.93 7.01
C ASP A 179 9.54 -2.50 7.12
N CYS A 180 9.34 -1.64 6.12
CA CYS A 180 9.82 -0.25 6.17
C CYS A 180 9.15 0.60 7.27
N ILE A 181 8.10 0.07 7.92
CA ILE A 181 7.36 0.70 9.01
C ILE A 181 7.60 -0.04 10.35
N ALA A 182 7.53 -1.37 10.31
CA ALA A 182 7.50 -2.25 11.49
C ALA A 182 8.88 -2.81 11.89
N VAL A 183 9.92 -2.63 11.07
CA VAL A 183 11.31 -2.96 11.42
C VAL A 183 12.05 -1.69 11.80
N ASN A 184 12.91 -1.76 12.82
CA ASN A 184 13.79 -0.66 13.18
C ASN A 184 14.86 -0.49 12.09
N GLN A 185 14.85 0.62 11.36
CA GLN A 185 15.75 0.89 10.23
C GLN A 185 17.14 1.44 10.66
N HIS A 186 17.37 1.59 11.96
CA HIS A 186 18.57 2.20 12.54
C HIS A 186 19.63 1.15 12.91
N THR A 187 20.18 0.48 11.90
CA THR A 187 21.25 -0.54 12.06
C THR A 187 22.46 -0.05 12.86
N ASP A 188 22.74 1.25 12.81
CA ASP A 188 23.98 1.82 13.33
C ASP A 188 23.86 2.23 14.80
N THR A 189 22.64 2.57 15.24
CA THR A 189 22.37 3.07 16.61
C THR A 189 21.45 2.15 17.41
N ALA A 190 20.76 1.21 16.77
CA ALA A 190 19.81 0.28 17.38
C ALA A 190 19.96 -1.14 16.77
N ARG A 191 21.22 -1.56 16.57
CA ARG A 191 21.58 -2.82 15.91
C ARG A 191 20.85 -4.04 16.45
N ASP A 192 20.90 -4.27 17.76
CA ASP A 192 20.29 -5.46 18.38
C ASP A 192 18.77 -5.51 18.14
N GLN A 193 18.10 -4.36 18.12
CA GLN A 193 16.66 -4.28 17.83
C GLN A 193 16.38 -4.53 16.34
N ASN A 194 17.19 -3.96 15.45
CA ASN A 194 17.09 -4.26 14.01
C ASN A 194 17.31 -5.76 13.74
N GLU A 195 18.34 -6.37 14.31
CA GLU A 195 18.64 -7.80 14.13
C GLU A 195 17.48 -8.68 14.65
N ALA A 196 16.91 -8.34 15.80
CA ALA A 196 15.74 -9.02 16.33
C ALA A 196 14.49 -8.87 15.44
N ASP A 197 14.27 -7.69 14.87
CA ASP A 197 13.16 -7.42 13.95
C ASP A 197 13.31 -8.19 12.64
N VAL A 198 14.53 -8.23 12.08
CA VAL A 198 14.84 -8.97 10.87
C VAL A 198 14.72 -10.49 11.11
N ALA A 199 15.18 -10.98 12.26
CA ALA A 199 15.03 -12.40 12.61
C ALA A 199 13.55 -12.83 12.76
N ALA A 200 12.67 -11.89 13.10
CA ALA A 200 11.24 -12.15 13.30
C ALA A 200 10.43 -12.30 12.00
N PHE A 201 11.00 -12.09 10.81
CA PHE A 201 10.26 -12.17 9.54
C PHE A 201 9.48 -13.47 9.38
N THR A 202 10.11 -14.61 9.64
CA THR A 202 9.48 -15.93 9.55
C THR A 202 8.31 -16.04 10.53
N ASP A 203 8.49 -15.58 11.77
CA ASP A 203 7.43 -15.60 12.78
C ASP A 203 6.24 -14.72 12.35
N VAL A 204 6.51 -13.54 11.76
CA VAL A 204 5.46 -12.63 11.27
C VAL A 204 4.66 -13.30 10.15
N MET A 205 5.33 -13.90 9.17
CA MET A 205 4.65 -14.60 8.07
C MET A 205 3.74 -15.71 8.60
N MET A 206 4.23 -16.49 9.57
CA MET A 206 3.45 -17.57 10.20
C MET A 206 2.33 -17.06 11.13
N ALA A 207 2.42 -15.80 11.58
CA ALA A 207 1.42 -15.14 12.41
C ALA A 207 0.30 -14.47 11.60
N CYS A 208 0.49 -14.23 10.29
CA CYS A 208 -0.48 -13.57 9.42
C CYS A 208 -1.50 -14.57 8.84
N PRO A 209 -2.73 -14.68 9.38
CA PRO A 209 -3.71 -15.66 8.90
C PRO A 209 -4.25 -15.35 7.50
N GLY A 210 -4.17 -14.09 7.06
CA GLY A 210 -4.55 -13.68 5.71
C GLY A 210 -3.48 -13.98 4.66
N GLY A 211 -2.30 -14.46 5.08
CA GLY A 211 -1.17 -14.76 4.21
C GLY A 211 -0.35 -13.52 3.83
N MET A 212 0.27 -13.61 2.65
CA MET A 212 1.17 -12.60 2.10
C MET A 212 0.54 -11.88 0.92
N ILE A 213 0.73 -10.56 0.86
CA ILE A 213 0.43 -9.74 -0.31
C ILE A 213 1.76 -9.32 -0.93
N ASP A 214 2.02 -9.81 -2.16
CA ASP A 214 3.18 -9.43 -2.95
C ASP A 214 2.90 -8.16 -3.77
N VAL A 215 3.66 -7.11 -3.52
CA VAL A 215 3.64 -5.87 -4.30
C VAL A 215 4.67 -5.98 -5.42
N ILE A 216 4.18 -6.28 -6.62
CA ILE A 216 5.01 -6.39 -7.82
C ILE A 216 4.95 -5.07 -8.59
N ASP A 217 6.12 -4.47 -8.78
CA ASP A 217 6.31 -3.37 -9.74
C ASP A 217 6.58 -4.00 -11.11
N VAL A 218 5.58 -3.90 -12.00
CA VAL A 218 5.72 -4.24 -13.41
C VAL A 218 5.97 -2.93 -14.13
N GLU A 219 7.22 -2.71 -14.51
CA GLU A 219 7.68 -1.59 -15.33
C GLU A 219 6.90 -1.48 -16.65
#